data_AF-A0A7C7IZW3-F1
#
_entry.id   AF-A0A7C7IZW3-F1
#
_cell.length_a   1.000
_cell.length_b   1.000
_cell.length_c   1.000
_cell.angle_alpha   90.00
_cell.angle_beta   90.00
_cell.angle_gamma   90.00
#
_symmetry.space_group_name_H-M   'P 1'
#
loop_
_entity.id
_entity.type
_entity.pdbx_description
1 polymer ?
#
loop_
_entity_poly.entity_id
_entity_poly.type
_entity_poly.pdbx_seq_one_letter_code
_entity_poly.pdbx_strand_id
1 'polypeptide(L)'
;MNKRTIIILSLSLLTFPLFSQVQWKKLDTRDGLVYAPGYTGDPMSDKNPAFDNPDFKQSISKYDPTTVGGSKKIREAKQQLINQSAVTDTSIIESPYTGSVSDSYDDGNPRIEGTYKNGLMDGIWTYYYPDGVTKAEGQFLKGDGGNMHELSGIPQNGRYGEWTIYYPNGNVNAKYQYDVNGIPEGPWLEWYENGQQKRQYFHKEGKRDQTWTVWWSNGNIKTEGNFKEGLKNGQFTFWFQNGQKKFEGVCRNDKLFGEWTFYNADGSVEKIKEYTN
;
A
#
# COMPACT_ATOMS: atom_id res chain seq x y z
N MET A 1 -24.17 -48.69 45.04
CA MET A 1 -23.73 -47.90 46.22
C MET A 1 -22.83 -46.80 45.67
N ASN A 2 -23.07 -45.48 45.76
CA ASN A 2 -23.88 -44.63 46.64
C ASN A 2 -24.65 -43.57 45.83
N LYS A 3 -25.84 -43.19 46.34
CA LYS A 3 -26.71 -42.09 45.87
C LYS A 3 -26.22 -40.73 46.38
N ARG A 4 -26.69 -39.64 45.73
CA ARG A 4 -27.28 -38.36 46.28
C ARG A 4 -27.02 -37.21 45.27
N THR A 5 -28.01 -36.63 44.58
CA THR A 5 -29.10 -35.71 44.97
C THR A 5 -28.65 -34.28 45.32
N ILE A 6 -28.86 -33.38 44.33
CA ILE A 6 -29.45 -32.00 44.30
C ILE A 6 -29.20 -31.05 45.49
N ILE A 7 -28.77 -29.79 45.20
CA ILE A 7 -29.37 -28.54 45.75
C ILE A 7 -29.19 -27.37 44.74
N ILE A 8 -30.31 -26.76 44.31
CA ILE A 8 -30.37 -25.40 43.75
C ILE A 8 -30.66 -24.46 44.93
N LEU A 9 -29.94 -23.34 45.04
CA LEU A 9 -30.23 -22.29 46.01
C LEU A 9 -30.38 -20.94 45.29
N SER A 10 -31.56 -20.36 45.47
CA SER A 10 -32.04 -19.08 44.96
C SER A 10 -31.87 -17.95 45.99
N LEU A 11 -31.93 -16.70 45.48
CA LEU A 11 -32.10 -15.40 46.16
C LEU A 11 -30.85 -14.89 46.91
N SER A 12 -30.52 -13.59 46.85
CA SER A 12 -31.40 -12.42 47.00
C SER A 12 -30.86 -11.16 46.33
N LEU A 13 -31.80 -10.30 45.90
CA LEU A 13 -31.57 -8.92 45.49
C LEU A 13 -30.88 -8.10 46.58
N LEU A 14 -29.94 -7.24 46.16
CA LEU A 14 -29.55 -6.04 46.90
C LEU A 14 -29.48 -4.87 45.91
N THR A 15 -30.29 -3.87 46.20
CA THR A 15 -30.52 -2.63 45.46
C THR A 15 -29.44 -1.58 45.76
N PHE A 16 -28.93 -0.92 44.70
CA PHE A 16 -28.45 0.48 44.53
C PHE A 16 -27.56 1.16 45.61
N PRO A 17 -26.54 1.95 45.21
CA PRO A 17 -26.81 3.32 44.73
C PRO A 17 -26.10 3.71 43.42
N LEU A 18 -26.75 4.64 42.71
CA LEU A 18 -26.17 5.43 41.63
C LEU A 18 -24.89 6.13 42.10
N PHE A 19 -23.82 6.01 41.33
CA PHE A 19 -22.87 7.11 41.12
C PHE A 19 -22.44 7.14 39.66
N SER A 20 -22.63 8.32 39.05
CA SER A 20 -22.08 8.74 37.77
C SER A 20 -20.55 8.53 37.76
N GLN A 21 -20.01 7.94 36.69
CA GLN A 21 -18.63 8.20 36.27
C GLN A 21 -18.39 7.81 34.80
N VAL A 22 -18.26 8.86 33.98
CA VAL A 22 -17.37 9.04 32.83
C VAL A 22 -16.89 7.76 32.11
N GLN A 23 -17.34 7.63 30.86
CA GLN A 23 -16.85 6.64 29.89
C GLN A 23 -15.34 6.85 29.62
N TRP A 24 -14.51 5.93 30.11
CA TRP A 24 -13.11 5.82 29.67
C TRP A 24 -13.08 5.20 28.26
N LYS A 25 -12.80 6.00 27.24
CA LYS A 25 -12.36 5.47 25.94
C LYS A 25 -11.01 4.80 26.14
N LYS A 26 -10.97 3.49 25.90
CA LYS A 26 -9.81 2.59 26.00
C LYS A 26 -8.55 3.19 25.35
N LEU A 27 -7.44 3.22 26.10
CA LEU A 27 -6.11 3.21 25.49
C LEU A 27 -5.96 1.88 24.73
N ASP A 28 -5.50 1.93 23.48
CA ASP A 28 -5.10 0.73 22.74
C ASP A 28 -3.66 0.39 23.14
N THR A 29 -3.51 -0.52 24.09
CA THR A 29 -2.22 -1.09 24.49
C THR A 29 -2.11 -2.50 23.91
N ARG A 30 -1.33 -2.64 22.84
CA ARG A 30 -0.81 -3.95 22.37
C ARG A 30 0.67 -4.01 22.73
N ASP A 31 1.08 -5.09 23.39
CA ASP A 31 2.47 -5.43 23.72
C ASP A 31 3.30 -4.35 24.45
N GLY A 32 2.66 -3.51 25.26
CA GLY A 32 3.36 -2.44 26.00
C GLY A 32 3.85 -1.28 25.12
N LEU A 33 3.41 -1.21 23.87
CA LEU A 33 3.69 -0.11 22.96
C LEU A 33 2.52 0.89 22.98
N VAL A 34 2.83 2.15 23.31
CA VAL A 34 1.86 3.26 23.22
C VAL A 34 1.83 3.73 21.76
N TYR A 35 0.79 3.32 21.03
CA TYR A 35 0.51 3.88 19.71
C TYR A 35 -0.07 5.30 19.89
N ALA A 36 0.32 6.23 19.01
CA ALA A 36 -0.24 7.58 19.00
C ALA A 36 -1.80 7.50 18.95
N PRO A 37 -2.52 8.12 19.90
CA PRO A 37 -3.98 8.04 19.95
C PRO A 37 -4.61 8.55 18.66
N GLY A 38 -5.38 7.71 17.97
CA GLY A 38 -6.14 8.08 16.77
C GLY A 38 -5.44 7.87 15.43
N TYR A 39 -4.31 7.16 15.39
CA TYR A 39 -3.75 6.61 14.15
C TYR A 39 -4.02 5.10 14.13
N THR A 40 -5.22 4.71 13.71
CA THR A 40 -5.44 3.35 13.20
C THR A 40 -4.56 3.24 11.97
N GLY A 41 -3.49 2.47 12.06
CA GLY A 41 -2.49 2.37 11.02
C GLY A 41 -3.15 2.27 9.64
N ASP A 42 -2.63 3.02 8.67
CA ASP A 42 -2.58 2.41 7.36
C ASP A 42 -1.89 1.06 7.58
N PRO A 43 -2.56 -0.07 7.29
CA PRO A 43 -1.88 -1.34 7.27
C PRO A 43 -0.82 -1.21 6.19
N MET A 44 0.42 -0.88 6.59
CA MET A 44 1.57 -0.74 5.70
C MET A 44 1.97 -2.13 5.26
N SER A 45 1.15 -2.69 4.37
CA SER A 45 1.60 -3.71 3.43
C SER A 45 2.57 -2.99 2.53
N ASP A 46 3.88 -3.23 2.71
CA ASP A 46 4.96 -2.70 1.86
C ASP A 46 4.89 -3.20 0.40
N LYS A 47 3.81 -3.88 0.03
CA LYS A 47 3.54 -4.37 -1.32
C LYS A 47 2.70 -3.34 -2.05
N ASN A 48 3.36 -2.40 -2.71
CA ASN A 48 2.79 -1.54 -3.76
C ASN A 48 1.48 -0.79 -3.38
N PRO A 49 1.56 0.22 -2.50
CA PRO A 49 0.40 0.92 -1.92
C PRO A 49 -0.50 1.61 -2.94
N ALA A 50 -0.01 1.91 -4.16
CA ALA A 50 -0.78 2.55 -5.24
C ALA A 50 -2.06 1.80 -5.57
N PHE A 51 -1.98 0.47 -5.63
CA PHE A 51 -3.11 -0.37 -6.01
C PHE A 51 -4.00 -0.71 -4.80
N ASP A 52 -3.45 -0.70 -3.60
CA ASP A 52 -4.21 -1.04 -2.39
C ASP A 52 -5.00 0.12 -1.78
N ASN A 53 -4.71 1.34 -2.23
CA ASN A 53 -5.41 2.57 -1.83
C ASN A 53 -6.92 2.55 -2.20
N PRO A 54 -7.82 2.88 -1.25
CA PRO A 54 -9.26 3.02 -1.51
C PRO A 54 -9.63 3.92 -2.69
N ASP A 55 -8.95 5.06 -2.86
CA ASP A 55 -9.23 5.99 -3.97
C ASP A 55 -9.01 5.30 -5.33
N PHE A 56 -7.91 4.53 -5.43
CA PHE A 56 -7.61 3.76 -6.63
C PHE A 56 -8.65 2.67 -6.87
N LYS A 57 -8.98 1.88 -5.83
CA LYS A 57 -10.01 0.83 -5.89
C LYS A 57 -11.37 1.38 -6.35
N GLN A 58 -11.73 2.57 -5.88
CA GLN A 58 -12.93 3.26 -6.32
C GLN A 58 -12.83 3.69 -7.78
N SER A 59 -11.71 4.30 -8.20
CA SER A 59 -11.52 4.79 -9.57
C SER A 59 -11.64 3.67 -10.63
N ILE A 60 -11.16 2.46 -10.32
CA ILE A 60 -11.21 1.31 -11.25
C ILE A 60 -12.54 0.55 -11.20
N SER A 61 -13.43 0.85 -10.25
CA SER A 61 -14.71 0.15 -10.09
C SER A 61 -15.67 0.34 -11.28
N LYS A 62 -15.40 1.32 -12.15
CA LYS A 62 -16.11 1.51 -13.42
C LYS A 62 -15.84 0.40 -14.44
N TYR A 63 -14.78 -0.38 -14.27
CA TYR A 63 -14.45 -1.51 -15.13
C TYR A 63 -14.82 -2.84 -14.44
N ASP A 64 -15.04 -3.87 -15.23
CA ASP A 64 -15.26 -5.22 -14.72
C ASP A 64 -14.00 -5.73 -13.96
N PRO A 65 -14.11 -6.20 -12.71
CA PRO A 65 -12.98 -6.72 -11.96
C PRO A 65 -12.23 -7.87 -12.67
N THR A 66 -12.91 -8.62 -13.54
CA THR A 66 -12.33 -9.72 -14.33
C THR A 66 -11.51 -9.25 -15.54
N THR A 67 -11.72 -8.00 -15.99
CA THR A 67 -10.93 -7.37 -17.06
C THR A 67 -9.79 -6.52 -16.49
N VAL A 68 -9.94 -5.94 -15.30
CA VAL A 68 -8.89 -5.16 -14.61
C VAL A 68 -7.89 -6.06 -13.86
N GLY A 69 -8.40 -7.02 -13.11
CA GLY A 69 -7.61 -8.01 -12.39
C GLY A 69 -7.29 -9.15 -13.34
N GLY A 70 -6.00 -9.42 -13.54
CA GLY A 70 -5.58 -10.46 -14.46
C GLY A 70 -6.16 -11.82 -14.06
N SER A 71 -7.22 -12.26 -14.73
CA SER A 71 -7.84 -13.55 -14.42
C SER A 71 -6.86 -14.69 -14.73
N LYS A 72 -7.05 -15.81 -14.04
CA LYS A 72 -6.33 -17.09 -14.19
C LYS A 72 -6.12 -17.53 -15.65
N LYS A 73 -6.94 -17.05 -16.59
CA LYS A 73 -6.81 -17.20 -18.06
C LYS A 73 -5.51 -16.64 -18.65
N ILE A 74 -4.87 -15.62 -18.05
CA ILE A 74 -3.56 -15.13 -18.52
C ILE A 74 -2.49 -16.20 -18.40
N ARG A 75 -2.54 -17.06 -17.36
CA ARG A 75 -1.57 -18.17 -17.23
C ARG A 75 -1.74 -19.17 -18.36
N GLU A 76 -2.97 -19.45 -18.77
CA GLU A 76 -3.28 -20.38 -19.84
C GLU A 76 -2.95 -19.80 -21.22
N ALA A 77 -3.23 -18.51 -21.45
CA ALA A 77 -2.86 -17.80 -22.68
C ALA A 77 -1.33 -17.60 -22.81
N LYS A 78 -0.62 -17.29 -21.71
CA LYS A 78 0.86 -17.23 -21.70
C LYS A 78 1.47 -18.60 -21.98
N GLN A 79 0.96 -19.65 -21.35
CA GLN A 79 1.41 -21.01 -21.63
C GLN A 79 1.10 -21.41 -23.08
N GLN A 80 -0.02 -20.97 -23.65
CA GLN A 80 -0.38 -21.24 -25.04
C GLN A 80 0.41 -20.41 -26.05
N LEU A 81 0.76 -19.15 -25.80
CA LEU A 81 1.64 -18.37 -26.69
C LEU A 81 3.08 -18.89 -26.66
N ILE A 82 3.56 -19.30 -25.48
CA ILE A 82 4.83 -20.01 -25.32
C ILE A 82 4.78 -21.37 -26.03
N ASN A 83 3.67 -22.11 -25.94
CA ASN A 83 3.54 -23.44 -26.54
C ASN A 83 3.09 -23.46 -28.02
N GLN A 84 2.46 -22.41 -28.56
CA GLN A 84 2.08 -22.31 -29.98
C GLN A 84 3.26 -21.89 -30.86
N SER A 85 4.30 -21.33 -30.25
CA SER A 85 5.65 -21.32 -30.82
C SER A 85 6.20 -22.75 -30.98
N ALA A 86 5.67 -23.68 -30.17
CA ALA A 86 6.18 -25.03 -29.90
C ALA A 86 5.26 -26.18 -30.31
N VAL A 87 4.68 -26.17 -31.51
CA VAL A 87 4.17 -27.43 -32.09
C VAL A 87 4.36 -27.46 -33.60
N THR A 88 5.52 -27.96 -34.04
CA THR A 88 5.57 -29.27 -34.71
C THR A 88 6.92 -29.92 -34.44
N ASP A 89 6.86 -31.16 -33.97
CA ASP A 89 7.96 -32.11 -33.87
C ASP A 89 8.84 -32.08 -32.60
N THR A 90 8.77 -33.21 -31.89
CA THR A 90 9.49 -33.54 -30.67
C THR A 90 10.99 -33.66 -30.92
N SER A 91 11.73 -32.55 -30.92
CA SER A 91 13.19 -32.49 -30.64
C SER A 91 13.83 -31.09 -30.65
N ILE A 92 13.06 -30.00 -30.55
CA ILE A 92 13.64 -28.65 -30.56
C ILE A 92 13.70 -28.13 -29.11
N ILE A 93 14.92 -27.94 -28.58
CA ILE A 93 15.13 -27.05 -27.44
C ILE A 93 14.75 -25.66 -27.96
N GLU A 94 13.51 -25.26 -27.73
CA GLU A 94 13.08 -23.92 -28.13
C GLU A 94 13.91 -22.91 -27.35
N SER A 95 14.76 -22.19 -28.08
CA SER A 95 15.45 -21.03 -27.51
C SER A 95 14.37 -20.09 -26.99
N PRO A 96 14.41 -19.71 -25.70
CA PRO A 96 13.33 -18.95 -25.12
C PRO A 96 13.18 -17.59 -25.81
N TYR A 97 11.94 -17.19 -26.08
CA TYR A 97 11.60 -16.08 -26.97
C TYR A 97 12.31 -14.76 -26.61
N THR A 98 12.76 -14.04 -27.63
CA THR A 98 13.32 -12.69 -27.52
C THR A 98 12.69 -11.80 -28.58
N GLY A 99 12.07 -10.69 -28.16
CA GLY A 99 11.36 -9.77 -29.06
C GLY A 99 10.21 -9.03 -28.37
N SER A 100 9.59 -8.12 -29.11
CA SER A 100 8.43 -7.36 -28.63
C SER A 100 7.15 -8.17 -28.67
N VAL A 101 6.29 -7.95 -27.69
CA VAL A 101 4.98 -8.60 -27.56
C VAL A 101 3.92 -7.55 -27.28
N SER A 102 2.70 -7.82 -27.75
CA SER A 102 1.49 -7.12 -27.34
C SER A 102 0.35 -8.11 -27.11
N ASP A 103 -0.54 -7.77 -26.19
CA ASP A 103 -1.83 -8.43 -25.94
C ASP A 103 -2.90 -7.34 -25.89
N SER A 104 -4.12 -7.67 -26.29
CA SER A 104 -5.24 -6.73 -26.42
C SER A 104 -6.47 -7.22 -25.66
N TYR A 105 -7.34 -6.29 -25.29
CA TYR A 105 -8.68 -6.59 -24.81
C TYR A 105 -9.58 -7.10 -25.97
N ASP A 106 -10.73 -7.67 -25.63
CA ASP A 106 -11.69 -8.21 -26.62
C ASP A 106 -12.23 -7.13 -27.59
N ASP A 107 -12.20 -5.87 -27.17
CA ASP A 107 -12.56 -4.70 -27.99
C ASP A 107 -11.43 -4.23 -28.93
N GLY A 108 -10.27 -4.88 -28.89
CA GLY A 108 -9.09 -4.59 -29.70
C GLY A 108 -8.14 -3.56 -29.09
N ASN A 109 -8.50 -2.88 -28.00
CA ASN A 109 -7.60 -1.93 -27.34
C ASN A 109 -6.38 -2.67 -26.78
N PRO A 110 -5.17 -2.07 -26.84
CA PRO A 110 -3.99 -2.69 -26.26
C PRO A 110 -4.20 -2.87 -24.76
N ARG A 111 -3.73 -3.98 -24.24
CA ARG A 111 -3.82 -4.35 -22.83
C ARG A 111 -2.45 -4.31 -22.17
N ILE A 112 -1.47 -4.89 -22.86
CA ILE A 112 -0.06 -4.84 -22.47
C ILE A 112 0.82 -4.81 -23.71
N GLU A 113 1.94 -4.12 -23.60
CA GLU A 113 3.00 -4.11 -24.60
C GLU A 113 4.35 -4.15 -23.89
N GLY A 114 5.32 -4.84 -24.46
CA GLY A 114 6.64 -4.94 -23.85
C GLY A 114 7.61 -5.78 -24.65
N THR A 115 8.72 -6.16 -24.01
CA THR A 115 9.77 -6.97 -24.63
C THR A 115 10.19 -8.12 -23.73
N TYR A 116 10.43 -9.26 -24.36
CA TYR A 116 11.03 -10.44 -23.75
C TYR A 116 12.49 -10.57 -24.22
N LYS A 117 13.35 -11.06 -23.32
CA LYS A 117 14.70 -11.50 -23.62
C LYS A 117 14.93 -12.84 -22.93
N ASN A 118 15.21 -13.87 -23.72
CA ASN A 118 15.34 -15.26 -23.27
C ASN A 118 14.15 -15.72 -22.42
N GLY A 119 12.93 -15.39 -22.85
CA GLY A 119 11.67 -15.76 -22.18
C GLY A 119 11.35 -14.98 -20.91
N LEU A 120 12.20 -14.01 -20.53
CA LEU A 120 12.01 -13.15 -19.36
C LEU A 120 11.66 -11.73 -19.78
N MET A 121 10.79 -11.07 -19.03
CA MET A 121 10.41 -9.67 -19.23
C MET A 121 11.66 -8.81 -19.07
N ASP A 122 12.01 -8.05 -20.11
CA ASP A 122 13.24 -7.26 -20.18
C ASP A 122 12.99 -5.99 -21.00
N GLY A 123 13.28 -4.82 -20.42
CA GLY A 123 13.00 -3.51 -21.01
C GLY A 123 11.69 -2.88 -20.54
N ILE A 124 11.17 -1.92 -21.30
CA ILE A 124 9.97 -1.17 -20.95
C ILE A 124 8.72 -2.02 -21.18
N TRP A 125 7.81 -1.97 -20.22
CA TRP A 125 6.49 -2.58 -20.31
C TRP A 125 5.42 -1.55 -20.00
N THR A 126 4.40 -1.50 -20.85
CA THR A 126 3.25 -0.62 -20.71
C THR A 126 2.00 -1.47 -20.53
N TYR A 127 1.15 -1.08 -19.59
CA TYR A 127 -0.11 -1.71 -19.27
C TYR A 127 -1.20 -0.68 -19.45
N TYR A 128 -2.33 -1.10 -19.98
CA TYR A 128 -3.45 -0.21 -20.32
C TYR A 128 -4.72 -0.63 -19.59
N TYR A 129 -5.63 0.31 -19.39
CA TYR A 129 -7.02 0.06 -19.04
C TYR A 129 -7.83 -0.37 -20.28
N PRO A 130 -9.02 -0.98 -20.11
CA PRO A 130 -9.87 -1.38 -21.23
C PRO A 130 -10.23 -0.23 -22.20
N ASP A 131 -10.26 1.01 -21.73
CA ASP A 131 -10.51 2.20 -22.56
C ASP A 131 -9.24 2.75 -23.25
N GLY A 132 -8.12 2.03 -23.18
CA GLY A 132 -6.85 2.39 -23.81
C GLY A 132 -6.00 3.40 -23.03
N VAL A 133 -6.48 3.92 -21.88
CA VAL A 133 -5.68 4.79 -21.02
C VAL A 133 -4.52 4.00 -20.42
N THR A 134 -3.31 4.54 -20.39
CA THR A 134 -2.18 3.90 -19.72
C THR A 134 -2.49 3.69 -18.24
N LYS A 135 -2.38 2.45 -17.77
CA LYS A 135 -2.56 2.02 -16.39
C LYS A 135 -1.26 2.06 -15.61
N ALA A 136 -0.18 1.58 -16.22
CA ALA A 136 1.14 1.61 -15.64
C ALA A 136 2.22 1.46 -16.71
N GLU A 137 3.40 2.00 -16.43
CA GLU A 137 4.58 1.78 -17.23
C GLU A 137 5.82 1.66 -16.33
N GLY A 138 6.80 0.88 -16.77
CA GLY A 138 8.05 0.74 -16.05
C GLY A 138 8.94 -0.32 -16.68
N GLN A 139 10.12 -0.51 -16.09
CA GLN A 139 11.10 -1.45 -16.64
C GLN A 139 11.05 -2.79 -15.90
N PHE A 140 11.26 -3.85 -16.66
CA PHE A 140 11.64 -5.14 -16.12
C PHE A 140 13.08 -5.48 -16.51
N LEU A 141 13.77 -6.18 -15.61
CA LEU A 141 15.04 -6.83 -15.84
C LEU A 141 14.91 -8.28 -15.37
N LYS A 142 14.97 -9.22 -16.32
CA LYS A 142 14.87 -10.67 -16.06
C LYS A 142 13.62 -11.08 -15.25
N GLY A 143 12.48 -10.43 -15.49
CA GLY A 143 11.23 -10.76 -14.81
C GLY A 143 10.58 -12.04 -15.35
N ASP A 144 10.28 -13.01 -14.50
CA ASP A 144 9.57 -14.25 -14.87
C ASP A 144 8.04 -14.07 -14.98
N GLY A 145 7.51 -12.89 -14.65
CA GLY A 145 6.07 -12.61 -14.68
C GLY A 145 5.28 -13.13 -13.46
N GLY A 146 5.96 -13.62 -12.43
CA GLY A 146 5.44 -14.05 -11.14
C GLY A 146 5.12 -12.90 -10.18
N ASN A 147 4.82 -13.25 -8.92
CA ASN A 147 4.43 -12.32 -7.85
C ASN A 147 3.40 -11.28 -8.31
N MET A 148 2.40 -11.75 -9.06
CA MET A 148 1.38 -10.91 -9.66
C MET A 148 0.65 -10.10 -8.59
N HIS A 149 0.54 -8.80 -8.81
CA HIS A 149 -0.32 -7.99 -7.94
C HIS A 149 -1.79 -8.32 -8.25
N GLU A 150 -2.53 -8.77 -7.24
CA GLU A 150 -3.89 -9.31 -7.39
C GLU A 150 -4.84 -8.33 -8.09
N LEU A 151 -4.81 -7.05 -7.67
CA LEU A 151 -5.72 -6.04 -8.23
C LEU A 151 -5.35 -5.59 -9.65
N SER A 152 -4.07 -5.30 -9.92
CA SER A 152 -3.66 -4.67 -11.18
C SER A 152 -3.30 -5.67 -12.27
N GLY A 153 -3.03 -6.93 -11.90
CA GLY A 153 -2.55 -7.94 -12.84
C GLY A 153 -1.16 -7.63 -13.39
N ILE A 154 -0.33 -6.91 -12.63
CA ILE A 154 1.04 -6.56 -13.03
C ILE A 154 2.05 -7.36 -12.20
N PRO A 155 3.01 -8.05 -12.83
CA PRO A 155 4.10 -8.73 -12.14
C PRO A 155 4.90 -7.77 -11.25
N GLN A 156 5.38 -8.28 -10.12
CA GLN A 156 6.20 -7.49 -9.19
C GLN A 156 7.67 -7.89 -9.23
N ASN A 157 7.99 -9.11 -9.65
CA ASN A 157 9.37 -9.56 -9.72
C ASN A 157 10.08 -9.00 -10.96
N GLY A 158 11.37 -8.70 -10.80
CA GLY A 158 12.19 -8.14 -11.87
C GLY A 158 11.88 -6.69 -12.22
N ARG A 159 11.02 -5.98 -11.47
CA ARG A 159 10.86 -4.53 -11.66
C ARG A 159 12.17 -3.81 -11.40
N TYR A 160 12.49 -2.84 -12.25
CA TYR A 160 13.72 -2.06 -12.19
C TYR A 160 13.44 -0.60 -12.55
N GLY A 161 14.15 0.32 -11.91
CA GLY A 161 14.08 1.75 -12.19
C GLY A 161 12.72 2.35 -11.85
N GLU A 162 12.32 3.37 -12.60
CA GLU A 162 11.05 4.07 -12.39
C GLU A 162 9.87 3.22 -12.85
N TRP A 163 8.86 3.16 -12.00
CA TRP A 163 7.53 2.66 -12.30
C TRP A 163 6.51 3.77 -12.06
N THR A 164 5.75 4.11 -13.09
CA THR A 164 4.64 5.06 -12.98
C THR A 164 3.33 4.33 -13.10
N ILE A 165 2.39 4.65 -12.20
CA ILE A 165 1.04 4.08 -12.15
C ILE A 165 0.08 5.24 -12.29
N TYR A 166 -0.97 5.06 -13.09
CA TYR A 166 -1.95 6.08 -13.40
C TYR A 166 -3.33 5.67 -12.92
N TYR A 167 -4.12 6.66 -12.53
CA TYR A 167 -5.56 6.52 -12.40
C TYR A 167 -6.21 6.36 -13.79
N PRO A 168 -7.43 5.79 -13.85
CA PRO A 168 -8.21 5.70 -15.09
C PRO A 168 -8.53 7.02 -15.78
N ASN A 169 -8.39 8.15 -15.09
CA ASN A 169 -8.54 9.48 -15.68
C ASN A 169 -7.23 10.01 -16.33
N GLY A 170 -6.15 9.24 -16.28
CA GLY A 170 -4.83 9.59 -16.82
C GLY A 170 -3.92 10.36 -15.84
N ASN A 171 -4.42 10.77 -14.66
CA ASN A 171 -3.57 11.39 -13.65
C ASN A 171 -2.62 10.35 -13.04
N VAL A 172 -1.42 10.79 -12.66
CA VAL A 172 -0.49 9.93 -11.93
C VAL A 172 -1.10 9.54 -10.58
N ASN A 173 -1.09 8.25 -10.27
CA ASN A 173 -1.44 7.68 -8.98
C ASN A 173 -0.19 7.51 -8.12
N ALA A 174 0.87 6.96 -8.69
CA ALA A 174 2.13 6.77 -7.98
C ALA A 174 3.34 6.69 -8.89
N LYS A 175 4.50 6.96 -8.29
CA LYS A 175 5.82 6.75 -8.87
C LYS A 175 6.70 6.04 -7.86
N TYR A 176 7.30 4.94 -8.29
CA TYR A 176 8.18 4.11 -7.48
C TYR A 176 9.52 3.92 -8.16
N GLN A 177 10.53 3.70 -7.34
CA GLN A 177 11.90 3.49 -7.78
C GLN A 177 12.43 2.19 -7.17
N TYR A 178 13.03 1.37 -8.03
CA TYR A 178 13.60 0.07 -7.68
C TYR A 178 15.04 -0.04 -8.18
N ASP A 179 15.90 -0.68 -7.39
CA ASP A 179 17.25 -1.05 -7.81
C ASP A 179 17.25 -2.23 -8.81
N VAL A 180 18.44 -2.61 -9.28
CA VAL A 180 18.63 -3.73 -10.23
C VAL A 180 18.16 -5.10 -9.72
N ASN A 181 17.93 -5.23 -8.41
CA ASN A 181 17.45 -6.45 -7.76
C ASN A 181 15.94 -6.39 -7.48
N GLY A 182 15.26 -5.29 -7.84
CA GLY A 182 13.85 -5.06 -7.55
C GLY A 182 13.58 -4.63 -6.11
N ILE A 183 14.60 -4.16 -5.39
CA ILE A 183 14.49 -3.64 -4.03
C ILE A 183 14.09 -2.16 -4.12
N PRO A 184 13.11 -1.68 -3.32
CA PRO A 184 12.77 -0.27 -3.24
C PRO A 184 13.99 0.60 -2.93
N GLU A 185 14.27 1.59 -3.78
CA GLU A 185 15.42 2.48 -3.66
C GLU A 185 15.06 3.85 -4.24
N GLY A 186 15.21 4.94 -3.49
CA GLY A 186 14.89 6.27 -3.95
C GLY A 186 13.49 6.77 -3.55
N PRO A 187 13.00 7.85 -4.20
CA PRO A 187 11.73 8.48 -3.84
C PRO A 187 10.53 7.62 -4.23
N TRP A 188 9.56 7.56 -3.32
CA TRP A 188 8.26 6.95 -3.51
C TRP A 188 7.20 8.03 -3.34
N LEU A 189 6.40 8.23 -4.38
CA LEU A 189 5.47 9.34 -4.51
C LEU A 189 4.08 8.80 -4.82
N GLU A 190 3.07 9.35 -4.17
CA GLU A 190 1.66 9.04 -4.42
C GLU A 190 0.87 10.33 -4.54
N TRP A 191 -0.17 10.29 -5.36
CA TRP A 191 -1.10 11.39 -5.60
C TRP A 191 -2.54 10.92 -5.42
N TYR A 192 -3.41 11.85 -5.05
CA TYR A 192 -4.85 11.68 -5.12
C TYR A 192 -5.32 11.72 -6.58
N GLU A 193 -6.50 11.18 -6.85
CA GLU A 193 -7.09 11.20 -8.20
C GLU A 193 -7.28 12.61 -8.75
N ASN A 194 -7.41 13.62 -7.88
CA ASN A 194 -7.48 15.04 -8.24
C ASN A 194 -6.11 15.65 -8.63
N GLY A 195 -5.03 14.87 -8.64
CA GLY A 195 -3.68 15.29 -9.00
C GLY A 195 -2.87 15.94 -7.87
N GLN A 196 -3.46 16.13 -6.68
CA GLN A 196 -2.71 16.64 -5.54
C GLN A 196 -1.84 15.56 -4.92
N GLN A 197 -0.67 15.95 -4.42
CA GLN A 197 0.24 15.03 -3.75
C GLN A 197 -0.44 14.43 -2.52
N LYS A 198 -0.32 13.11 -2.34
CA LYS A 198 -0.90 12.35 -1.24
C LYS A 198 0.16 11.93 -0.24
N ARG A 199 1.31 11.47 -0.74
CA ARG A 199 2.39 10.92 0.07
C ARG A 199 3.72 11.03 -0.65
N GLN A 200 4.78 11.26 0.12
CA GLN A 200 6.16 11.22 -0.35
C GLN A 200 7.04 10.69 0.75
N TYR A 201 7.94 9.80 0.38
CA TYR A 201 8.93 9.23 1.27
C TYR A 201 10.08 8.63 0.47
N PHE A 202 11.13 8.21 1.15
CA PHE A 202 12.33 7.67 0.53
C PHE A 202 12.61 6.25 1.01
N HIS A 203 13.07 5.39 0.12
CA HIS A 203 13.63 4.09 0.47
C HIS A 203 15.14 4.08 0.25
N LYS A 204 15.85 3.45 1.18
CA LYS A 204 17.26 3.11 1.05
C LYS A 204 17.42 1.65 1.44
N GLU A 205 18.00 0.85 0.55
CA GLU A 205 18.22 -0.59 0.77
C GLU A 205 16.92 -1.31 1.19
N GLY A 206 15.79 -0.92 0.57
CA GLY A 206 14.47 -1.50 0.84
C GLY A 206 13.80 -1.03 2.13
N LYS A 207 14.43 -0.13 2.91
CA LYS A 207 13.87 0.41 4.16
C LYS A 207 13.52 1.88 4.01
N ARG A 208 12.49 2.33 4.73
CA ARG A 208 12.16 3.76 4.79
C ARG A 208 13.28 4.55 5.46
N ASP A 209 13.66 5.64 4.82
CA ASP A 209 14.68 6.57 5.28
C ASP A 209 14.21 8.01 4.99
N GLN A 210 14.84 8.99 5.64
CA GLN A 210 14.61 10.42 5.45
C GLN A 210 13.17 10.87 5.76
N THR A 211 12.80 12.03 5.20
CA THR A 211 11.51 12.67 5.44
C THR A 211 10.37 11.88 4.81
N TRP A 212 9.33 11.67 5.62
CA TRP A 212 8.04 11.15 5.24
C TRP A 212 7.01 12.26 5.36
N THR A 213 6.34 12.58 4.27
CA THR A 213 5.28 13.60 4.24
C THR A 213 4.00 13.02 3.64
N VAL A 214 2.88 13.32 4.29
CA VAL A 214 1.52 12.97 3.84
C VAL A 214 0.74 14.26 3.77
N TRP A 215 -0.08 14.41 2.75
CA TRP A 215 -0.97 15.54 2.57
C TRP A 215 -2.42 15.10 2.60
N TRP A 216 -3.29 16.01 2.99
CA TRP A 216 -4.73 15.91 2.79
C TRP A 216 -5.07 16.17 1.31
N SER A 217 -6.26 15.74 0.88
CA SER A 217 -6.75 15.95 -0.50
C SER A 217 -7.08 17.40 -0.86
N ASN A 218 -6.85 18.34 0.07
CA ASN A 218 -6.90 19.78 -0.16
C ASN A 218 -5.51 20.43 -0.27
N GLY A 219 -4.43 19.64 -0.20
CA GLY A 219 -3.05 20.08 -0.33
C GLY A 219 -2.38 20.50 0.98
N ASN A 220 -3.11 20.56 2.09
CA ASN A 220 -2.52 20.82 3.40
C ASN A 220 -1.73 19.60 3.88
N ILE A 221 -0.61 19.81 4.56
CA ILE A 221 0.14 18.70 5.18
C ILE A 221 -0.77 18.03 6.22
N LYS A 222 -0.75 16.70 6.22
CA LYS A 222 -1.43 15.83 7.18
C LYS A 222 -0.46 15.29 8.21
N THR A 223 0.73 14.90 7.77
CA THR A 223 1.78 14.33 8.61
C THR A 223 3.13 14.59 8.00
N GLU A 224 4.11 14.87 8.84
CA GLU A 224 5.51 15.01 8.48
C GLU A 224 6.34 14.40 9.60
N GLY A 225 7.40 13.69 9.23
CA GLY A 225 8.38 13.20 10.18
C GLY A 225 9.52 12.50 9.46
N ASN A 226 10.41 11.88 10.23
CA ASN A 226 11.60 11.23 9.69
C ASN A 226 11.62 9.74 10.00
N PHE A 227 12.09 8.96 9.04
CA PHE A 227 12.39 7.55 9.19
C PHE A 227 13.90 7.32 9.11
N LYS A 228 14.37 6.30 9.83
CA LYS A 228 15.74 5.81 9.75
C LYS A 228 15.70 4.29 9.89
N GLU A 229 16.29 3.58 8.93
CA GLU A 229 16.32 2.10 8.92
C GLU A 229 14.92 1.48 9.07
N GLY A 230 13.89 2.11 8.50
CA GLY A 230 12.51 1.64 8.54
C GLY A 230 11.72 2.07 9.78
N LEU A 231 12.36 2.70 10.78
CA LEU A 231 11.71 3.10 12.04
C LEU A 231 11.51 4.61 12.10
N LYS A 232 10.42 5.07 12.71
CA LYS A 232 10.20 6.50 12.99
C LYS A 232 11.27 7.00 13.96
N ASN A 233 11.98 8.03 13.56
CA ASN A 233 13.07 8.59 14.36
C ASN A 233 13.24 10.09 14.09
N GLY A 234 13.09 10.91 15.12
CA GLY A 234 13.16 12.38 15.04
C GLY A 234 11.80 13.05 15.29
N GLN A 235 11.70 14.32 14.94
CA GLN A 235 10.47 15.11 15.10
C GLN A 235 9.37 14.56 14.19
N PHE A 236 8.16 14.45 14.73
CA PHE A 236 6.92 14.22 13.99
C PHE A 236 5.93 15.31 14.30
N THR A 237 5.22 15.74 13.27
CA THR A 237 4.13 16.70 13.37
C THR A 237 2.95 16.20 12.56
N PHE A 238 1.76 16.37 13.13
CA PHE A 238 0.49 15.98 12.53
C PHE A 238 -0.42 17.20 12.53
N TRP A 239 -1.23 17.34 11.49
CA TRP A 239 -2.09 18.50 11.30
C TRP A 239 -3.53 18.07 10.99
N PHE A 240 -4.46 18.92 11.39
CA PHE A 240 -5.85 18.86 10.94
C PHE A 240 -5.96 19.31 9.48
N GLN A 241 -7.08 19.01 8.83
CA GLN A 241 -7.32 19.38 7.44
C GLN A 241 -7.39 20.90 7.23
N ASN A 242 -7.67 21.68 8.28
CA ASN A 242 -7.62 23.15 8.28
C ASN A 242 -6.18 23.72 8.34
N GLY A 243 -5.15 22.87 8.41
CA GLY A 243 -3.74 23.27 8.43
C GLY A 243 -3.20 23.58 9.83
N GLN A 244 -4.02 23.52 10.88
CA GLN A 244 -3.55 23.67 12.26
C GLN A 244 -2.92 22.38 12.78
N LYS A 245 -1.92 22.52 13.66
CA LYS A 245 -1.28 21.36 14.30
C LYS A 245 -2.34 20.59 15.11
N LYS A 246 -2.19 19.27 15.11
CA LYS A 246 -3.02 18.33 15.86
C LYS A 246 -2.21 17.72 17.00
N PHE A 247 -0.99 17.28 16.72
CA PHE A 247 0.00 16.95 17.75
C PHE A 247 1.40 16.89 17.14
N GLU A 248 2.40 17.11 17.99
CA GLU A 248 3.81 16.99 17.61
C GLU A 248 4.68 16.52 18.77
N GLY A 249 5.82 15.91 18.44
CA GLY A 249 6.81 15.45 19.41
C GLY A 249 7.88 14.59 18.76
N VAL A 250 8.80 14.06 19.57
CA VAL A 250 9.91 13.25 19.07
C VAL A 250 9.55 11.76 19.13
N CYS A 251 9.93 11.02 18.08
CA CYS A 251 9.96 9.57 18.06
C CYS A 251 11.40 9.06 18.15
N ARG A 252 11.62 7.95 18.86
CA ARG A 252 12.86 7.17 18.83
C ARG A 252 12.53 5.70 18.65
N ASN A 253 12.96 5.11 17.55
CA ASN A 253 12.70 3.71 17.21
C ASN A 253 11.20 3.35 17.35
N ASP A 254 10.34 4.10 16.66
CA ASP A 254 8.87 3.98 16.69
C ASP A 254 8.17 4.33 18.01
N LYS A 255 8.90 4.64 19.09
CA LYS A 255 8.32 5.03 20.37
C LYS A 255 8.27 6.55 20.52
N LEU A 256 7.17 7.04 21.09
CA LEU A 256 7.07 8.44 21.52
C LEU A 256 8.14 8.72 22.58
N PHE A 257 8.83 9.83 22.46
CA PHE A 257 9.91 10.23 23.35
C PHE A 257 9.84 11.73 23.65
N GLY A 258 10.11 12.10 24.90
CA GLY A 258 10.11 13.46 25.37
C GLY A 258 8.70 14.06 25.42
N GLU A 259 8.67 15.39 25.33
CA GLU A 259 7.44 16.16 25.35
C GLU A 259 6.65 16.00 24.04
N TRP A 260 5.37 15.70 24.18
CA TRP A 260 4.39 15.69 23.09
C TRP A 260 3.28 16.67 23.39
N THR A 261 3.06 17.59 22.46
CA THR A 261 2.01 18.61 22.57
C THR A 261 0.84 18.22 21.67
N PHE A 262 -0.36 18.24 22.23
CA PHE A 262 -1.62 17.99 21.55
C PHE A 262 -2.41 19.28 21.47
N TYR A 263 -3.03 19.53 20.32
CA TYR A 263 -3.72 20.77 20.02
C TYR A 263 -5.18 20.50 19.66
N ASN A 264 -6.05 21.44 19.99
CA ASN A 264 -7.41 21.50 19.48
C ASN A 264 -7.44 22.01 18.03
N ALA A 265 -8.57 21.81 17.36
CA ALA A 265 -8.78 22.25 15.98
C ALA A 265 -8.94 23.78 15.81
N ASP A 266 -8.80 24.56 16.88
CA ASP A 266 -8.66 26.02 16.86
C ASP A 266 -7.20 26.50 17.06
N GLY A 267 -6.27 25.56 17.33
CA GLY A 267 -4.85 25.81 17.54
C GLY A 267 -4.45 25.97 19.00
N SER A 268 -5.41 25.99 19.93
CA SER A 268 -5.10 26.01 21.37
C SER A 268 -4.48 24.68 21.82
N VAL A 269 -3.57 24.74 22.81
CA VAL A 269 -2.98 23.53 23.40
C VAL A 269 -4.06 22.80 24.19
N GLU A 270 -4.35 21.56 23.81
CA GLU A 270 -5.26 20.67 24.53
C GLU A 270 -4.56 20.08 25.76
N LYS A 271 -3.35 19.54 25.55
CA LYS A 271 -2.54 18.92 26.61
C LYS A 271 -1.09 18.72 26.18
N ILE A 272 -0.22 18.60 27.17
CA ILE A 272 1.18 18.21 27.00
C ILE A 272 1.39 16.89 27.77
N LYS A 273 2.14 15.95 27.19
CA LYS A 273 2.50 14.68 27.82
C LYS A 273 3.99 14.40 27.64
N GLU A 274 4.63 13.98 28.71
CA GLU A 274 6.02 13.52 28.70
C GLU A 274 6.07 12.00 28.53
N TYR A 275 6.93 11.52 27.62
CA TYR A 275 7.17 10.10 27.37
C TYR A 275 8.65 9.77 27.59
N THR A 276 8.92 8.93 28.58
CA THR A 276 10.26 8.38 28.81
C THR A 276 10.31 6.92 28.42
N ASN A 277 11.49 6.47 27.98
CA ASN A 277 11.76 5.05 27.74
C ASN A 277 11.83 4.25 29.04
#